data_AF-A0A944XJM9-F1
#
_entry.id   AF-A0A944XJM9-F1
#
_cell.length_a   1.000
_cell.length_b   1.000
_cell.length_c   1.000
_cell.angle_alpha   90.00
_cell.angle_beta   90.00
_cell.angle_gamma   90.00
#
_symmetry.space_group_name_H-M   'P 1'
#
loop_
_entity.id
_entity.type
_entity.pdbx_description
1 polymer ?
#
loop_
_entity_poly.entity_id
_entity_poly.type
_entity_poly.pdbx_seq_one_letter_code
_entity_poly.pdbx_strand_id
1 'polypeptide(L)' 'MSPDPSQITKVVLAYSGGLDTSVIVPWLKENYGCEVVCFTADVGQGPELDGLEEKALAS' A
#
# COMPACT_ATOMS: atom_id res chain seq x y z
N MET A 1 -22.72 -1.45 -0.08
CA MET A 1 -22.34 -1.76 -1.48
C MET A 1 -20.90 -1.34 -1.65
N SER A 2 -20.06 -2.20 -2.21
CA SER A 2 -18.68 -1.84 -2.54
C SER A 2 -18.67 -0.92 -3.77
N PRO A 3 -17.72 0.02 -3.88
CA PRO A 3 -17.59 0.87 -5.06
C PRO A 3 -17.31 0.04 -6.31
N ASP A 4 -17.78 0.54 -7.46
CA ASP A 4 -17.37 0.02 -8.76
C ASP A 4 -15.85 0.22 -8.92
N PRO A 5 -15.07 -0.84 -9.21
CA PRO A 5 -13.62 -0.75 -9.43
C PRO A 5 -13.20 0.35 -10.40
N SER A 6 -13.99 0.59 -11.44
CA SER A 6 -13.72 1.60 -12.48
C SER A 6 -13.84 3.05 -11.98
N GLN A 7 -14.43 3.26 -10.81
CA GLN A 7 -14.53 4.58 -10.18
C GLN A 7 -13.48 4.81 -9.07
N ILE A 8 -12.64 3.81 -8.78
CA ILE A 8 -11.58 3.95 -7.79
C ILE A 8 -10.37 4.58 -8.46
N THR A 9 -10.15 5.86 -8.20
CA THR A 9 -9.00 6.61 -8.75
C THR A 9 -7.82 6.66 -7.78
N LYS A 10 -8.07 6.50 -6.47
CA LYS A 10 -7.05 6.58 -5.42
C LYS A 10 -7.38 5.68 -4.23
N VAL A 11 -6.36 5.03 -3.69
CA VAL A 11 -6.43 4.15 -2.51
C VAL A 11 -5.34 4.55 -1.53
N VAL A 12 -5.69 4.60 -0.24
CA VAL A 12 -4.71 4.64 0.85
C VAL A 12 -4.60 3.24 1.41
N LEU A 13 -3.40 2.66 1.35
CA LEU A 13 -3.10 1.31 1.81
C LEU A 13 -2.36 1.39 3.14
N ALA A 14 -2.88 0.72 4.17
CA ALA A 14 -2.10 0.46 5.38
C ALA A 14 -0.96 -0.50 5.04
N TYR A 15 0.26 0.02 5.00
CA TYR A 15 1.45 -0.69 4.54
C TYR A 15 2.34 -1.03 5.73
N SER A 16 2.49 -2.32 6.02
CA SER A 16 3.34 -2.80 7.12
C SER A 16 4.75 -3.19 6.66
N GLY A 17 5.02 -3.17 5.36
CA GLY A 17 6.28 -3.66 4.79
C GLY A 17 6.36 -5.19 4.72
N GLY A 18 5.31 -5.91 5.10
CA GLY A 18 5.21 -7.36 4.93
C GLY A 18 5.12 -7.78 3.45
N LEU A 19 5.30 -9.08 3.19
CA LEU A 19 5.14 -9.64 1.85
C LEU A 19 3.73 -9.34 1.30
N ASP A 20 2.70 -9.56 2.09
CA ASP A 20 1.30 -9.36 1.69
C ASP A 20 1.02 -7.91 1.27
N THR A 21 1.47 -6.95 2.09
CA THR A 21 1.28 -5.52 1.79
C THR A 21 2.18 -5.03 0.66
N SER A 22 3.27 -5.74 0.34
CA SER A 22 4.12 -5.40 -0.80
C SER A 22 3.53 -5.94 -2.11
N VAL A 23 3.03 -7.17 -2.12
CA VAL A 23 2.40 -7.79 -3.32
C VAL A 23 1.07 -7.14 -3.67
N ILE A 24 0.34 -6.60 -2.69
CA ILE A 24 -0.96 -5.97 -2.96
C ILE A 24 -0.85 -4.60 -3.67
N VAL A 25 0.28 -3.90 -3.54
CA VAL A 25 0.50 -2.60 -4.22
C VAL A 25 0.43 -2.71 -5.75
N PRO A 26 1.23 -3.56 -6.42
CA PRO A 26 1.16 -3.71 -7.87
C PRO A 26 -0.18 -4.33 -8.28
N TRP A 27 -0.74 -5.23 -7.47
CA TRP A 27 -2.06 -5.82 -7.72
C TRP A 27 -3.16 -4.76 -7.76
N LEU A 28 -3.18 -3.81 -6.82
CA LEU A 28 -4.15 -2.70 -6.83
C LEU A 28 -3.96 -1.81 -8.05
N LYS A 29 -2.72 -1.46 -8.39
CA LYS A 29 -2.40 -0.67 -9.60
C LYS A 29 -2.89 -1.36 -10.88
N GLU A 30 -2.67 -2.67 -11.01
CA GLU A 30 -3.04 -3.45 -12.20
C GLU A 30 -4.54 -3.72 -12.32
N ASN A 31 -5.21 -4.04 -11.20
CA ASN A 31 -6.61 -4.46 -11.22
C ASN A 31 -7.59 -3.27 -11.14
N TYR A 32 -7.16 -2.15 -10.57
CA TYR A 32 -8.01 -0.96 -10.39
C TYR A 32 -7.50 0.27 -11.16
N GLY A 33 -6.28 0.26 -11.70
CA GLY A 33 -5.74 1.40 -12.47
C GLY A 33 -5.63 2.68 -11.63
N CYS A 34 -5.46 2.54 -10.32
CA CYS A 34 -5.58 3.63 -9.36
C CYS A 34 -4.23 4.05 -8.76
N GLU A 35 -4.18 5.27 -8.24
CA GLU A 35 -3.05 5.74 -7.43
C GLU A 35 -3.07 5.06 -6.06
N VAL A 36 -1.97 4.45 -5.65
CA VAL A 36 -1.84 3.79 -4.34
C VAL A 36 -0.89 4.61 -3.46
N VAL A 37 -1.39 5.06 -2.31
CA VAL A 37 -0.61 5.76 -1.29
C VAL A 37 -0.42 4.81 -0.11
N CYS A 38 0.82 4.40 0.14
CA CYS A 38 1.17 3.57 1.30
C CYS A 38 1.27 4.44 2.56
N PHE A 39 0.54 4.05 3.59
CA PHE A 39 0.56 4.68 4.91
C PHE A 39 1.05 3.69 5.95
N THR A 40 2.08 4.07 6.69
CA THR A 40 2.60 3.32 7.83
C THR A 40 2.51 4.22 9.06
N ALA A 41 1.97 3.70 10.16
CA ALA A 41 1.94 4.38 11.44
C ALA A 41 2.94 3.71 12.39
N ASP A 42 3.74 4.51 13.09
CA ASP A 42 4.52 4.02 14.23
C ASP A 42 3.62 3.97 15.47
N VAL A 43 3.37 2.75 15.97
CA VAL A 43 2.65 2.51 17.22
C VAL A 43 3.53 1.85 18.28
N GLY A 44 4.86 1.97 18.14
CA GLY A 44 5.85 1.36 19.03
C GLY A 44 6.65 0.22 18.40
N GLN A 45 6.71 0.14 17.06
CA GLN A 45 7.46 -0.90 16.34
C GLN A 45 8.97 -0.62 16.28
N GLY A 46 9.39 0.63 16.54
CA GLY A 46 10.81 1.00 16.61
C GLY A 46 11.53 0.79 15.27
N PRO A 47 12.73 0.16 15.24
CA PRO A 47 13.58 0.08 14.04
C PRO A 47 13.01 -0.80 12.92
N GLU A 48 11.91 -1.50 13.15
CA GLU A 48 11.20 -2.23 12.08
C GLU A 48 10.64 -1.30 10.99
N LEU A 49 10.61 0.01 11.24
CA LEU A 49 10.21 1.04 10.27
C LEU A 49 11.30 1.43 9.28
N ASP A 50 12.55 1.04 9.55
CA ASP A 50 13.70 1.39 8.71
C ASP A 50 13.61 0.70 7.35
N GLY A 51 13.69 1.49 6.27
CA GLY A 51 13.64 0.98 4.90
C GLY A 51 12.23 0.64 4.36
N LEU A 52 11.16 0.88 5.13
CA LEU A 52 9.79 0.68 4.63
C LEU A 52 9.45 1.61 3.46
N GLU A 53 9.95 2.84 3.47
CA GLU A 53 9.72 3.79 2.39
C GLU A 53 10.33 3.31 1.07
N GLU A 54 11.60 2.88 1.09
CA GLU A 54 12.26 2.31 -0.08
C GLU A 54 11.53 1.07 -0.60
N LYS A 55 11.06 0.21 0.31
CA LYS A 55 10.30 -0.99 -0.05
C LYS A 55 8.93 -0.65 -0.65
N ALA A 56 8.24 0.36 -0.11
CA ALA A 56 6.96 0.83 -0.65
C ALA A 56 7.13 1.42 -2.06
N LEU A 57 8.20 2.17 -2.30
CA LEU A 57 8.52 2.75 -3.61
C LEU A 57 8.92 1.69 -4.65
N ALA A 58 9.54 0.60 -4.21
CA ALA A 58 9.89 -0.54 -5.06
C ALA A 58 8.72 -1.49 -5.36
N SER A 59 7.56 -1.31 -4.70
CA SER A 59 6.37 -2.16 -4.82
C SER A 59 5.37 -1.70 -5.89
#